data_AF-A0A6N7V744-F1
#
_entry.id   AF-A0A6N7V744-F1
#
_cell.length_a   1.000
_cell.length_b   1.000
_cell.length_c   1.000
_cell.angle_alpha   90.00
_cell.angle_beta   90.00
_cell.angle_gamma   90.00
#
_symmetry.space_group_name_H-M   'P 1'
#
loop_
_entity.id
_entity.type
_entity.pdbx_description
1 polymer ?
#
loop_
_entity_poly.entity_id
_entity_poly.type
_entity_poly.pdbx_seq_one_letter_code
_entity_poly.pdbx_strand_id
1 'polypeptide(L)'
;MARTKAKQPTHSGEGHLVSNLVTFIVFFGLFLASIYALNWLTLDVVWPMVVCLVVGTLVYLVPFMMGRSDTTVELAEGQSHNE
;
A
#
# COMPACT_ATOMS: atom_id res chain seq x y z
N MET A 1 -43.77 -11.99 7.43
CA MET A 1 -42.31 -12.10 7.62
C MET A 1 -41.62 -11.53 6.38
N ALA A 2 -41.28 -10.25 6.40
CA ALA A 2 -40.48 -9.66 5.33
C ALA A 2 -39.01 -9.99 5.62
N ARG A 3 -38.37 -10.86 4.83
CA ARG A 3 -36.92 -10.98 4.84
C ARG A 3 -36.36 -9.65 4.33
N THR A 4 -35.74 -8.88 5.21
CA THR A 4 -34.88 -7.78 4.82
C THR A 4 -33.80 -8.35 3.92
N LYS A 5 -33.69 -7.81 2.71
CA LYS A 5 -32.68 -8.18 1.72
C LYS A 5 -31.32 -7.87 2.36
N ALA A 6 -30.58 -8.89 2.77
CA ALA A 6 -29.23 -8.74 3.29
C ALA A 6 -28.45 -7.87 2.29
N LYS A 7 -28.05 -6.68 2.73
CA LYS A 7 -27.24 -5.80 1.91
C LYS A 7 -25.91 -6.53 1.77
N GLN A 8 -25.64 -7.02 0.55
CA GLN A 8 -24.36 -7.65 0.24
C GLN A 8 -23.27 -6.67 0.71
N PRO A 9 -22.30 -7.10 1.54
CA PRO A 9 -21.21 -6.23 1.92
C PRO A 9 -20.53 -5.83 0.62
N THR A 10 -20.64 -4.55 0.28
CA THR A 10 -19.91 -3.98 -0.84
C THR A 10 -18.44 -4.09 -0.46
N HIS A 11 -17.79 -5.17 -0.89
CA HIS A 11 -16.33 -5.35 -0.75
C HIS A 11 -15.56 -4.27 -1.54
N SER A 12 -16.26 -3.45 -2.32
CA SER A 12 -15.72 -2.30 -3.04
C SER A 12 -15.47 -1.10 -2.11
N GLY A 13 -14.59 -1.26 -1.11
CA GLY A 13 -13.83 -0.16 -0.50
C GLY A 13 -14.59 1.13 -0.14
N GLU A 14 -15.87 1.02 0.21
CA GLU A 14 -16.75 2.18 0.43
C GLU A 14 -16.30 2.85 1.74
N GLY A 15 -15.50 3.91 1.61
CA GLY A 15 -14.86 4.62 2.73
C GLY A 15 -13.33 4.65 2.71
N HIS A 16 -12.66 3.86 1.87
CA HIS A 16 -11.19 3.76 1.83
C HIS A 16 -10.53 4.48 0.65
N LEU A 17 -11.28 5.29 -0.12
CA LEU A 17 -10.74 6.01 -1.28
C LEU A 17 -9.57 6.92 -0.91
N VAL A 18 -9.68 7.66 0.19
CA VAL A 18 -8.61 8.56 0.67
C VAL A 18 -7.37 7.76 1.07
N SER A 19 -7.54 6.68 1.85
CA SER A 19 -6.43 5.82 2.26
C SER A 19 -5.73 5.16 1.06
N ASN A 20 -6.50 4.67 0.09
CA ASN A 20 -5.96 4.08 -1.14
C ASN A 20 -5.24 5.13 -2.00
N LEU A 21 -5.79 6.34 -2.10
CA LEU A 21 -5.18 7.44 -2.84
C LEU A 21 -3.85 7.90 -2.20
N VAL A 22 -3.81 8.04 -0.87
CA VAL A 22 -2.56 8.36 -0.14
C VAL A 22 -1.53 7.26 -0.37
N THR A 23 -1.93 6.00 -0.24
CA THR A 23 -1.07 4.85 -0.52
C THR A 23 -0.50 4.92 -1.95
N PHE A 24 -1.36 5.18 -2.93
CA PHE A 24 -0.95 5.32 -4.33
C PHE A 24 0.06 6.44 -4.52
N ILE A 25 -0.21 7.64 -3.98
CA ILE A 25 0.70 8.79 -4.11
C ILE A 25 2.07 8.49 -3.49
N VAL A 26 2.12 7.82 -2.35
CA VAL A 26 3.38 7.45 -1.68
C VAL A 26 4.20 6.50 -2.55
N PHE A 27 3.61 5.40 -3.04
CA PHE A 27 4.34 4.45 -3.89
C PHE A 27 4.69 5.04 -5.26
N PHE A 28 3.80 5.83 -5.83
CA PHE A 28 4.04 6.52 -7.09
C PHE A 28 5.17 7.55 -6.96
N GLY A 29 5.23 8.28 -5.84
CA GLY A 29 6.35 9.18 -5.54
C GLY A 29 7.68 8.46 -5.42
N LEU A 30 7.72 7.34 -4.68
CA LEU A 30 8.93 6.50 -4.55
C LEU A 30 9.37 5.92 -5.91
N PHE A 31 8.40 5.54 -6.75
CA PHE A 31 8.67 5.07 -8.11
C PHE A 31 9.28 6.17 -8.98
N LEU A 32 8.70 7.37 -9.00
CA LEU A 32 9.24 8.51 -9.75
C LEU A 32 10.63 8.93 -9.25
N ALA A 33 10.84 8.90 -7.93
CA ALA A 33 12.16 9.16 -7.35
C ALA A 33 13.21 8.15 -7.83
N SER A 34 12.83 6.88 -7.97
CA SER A 34 13.70 5.83 -8.51
C SER A 34 14.03 6.09 -9.99
N ILE A 35 13.03 6.44 -10.81
CA ILE A 35 13.24 6.80 -12.22
C ILE A 35 14.16 8.01 -12.35
N TYR A 36 13.93 9.05 -11.53
CA TYR A 36 14.76 10.24 -11.49
C TYR A 36 16.20 9.86 -11.14
N ALA A 37 16.42 9.07 -10.09
CA ALA A 37 17.75 8.61 -9.67
C ALA A 37 18.51 7.91 -10.80
N LEU A 38 17.83 7.07 -11.59
CA LEU A 38 18.45 6.37 -12.73
C LEU A 38 19.01 7.30 -13.80
N ASN A 39 18.58 8.56 -13.86
CA ASN A 39 19.15 9.54 -14.80
C ASN A 39 20.63 9.86 -14.51
N TRP A 40 21.07 9.77 -13.25
CA TRP A 40 22.50 9.93 -12.89
C TRP A 40 23.28 8.62 -12.89
N LEU A 41 22.66 7.49 -13.22
CA LEU A 41 23.33 6.20 -13.17
C LEU A 41 24.29 6.07 -14.35
N THR A 42 25.57 6.15 -14.05
CA THR A 42 26.66 5.88 -15.00
C THR A 42 27.65 4.89 -14.36
N LEU A 43 28.53 4.30 -15.16
CA LEU A 43 29.54 3.37 -14.64
C LEU A 43 30.53 4.04 -13.67
N ASP A 44 30.74 5.35 -13.81
CA ASP A 44 31.58 6.15 -12.91
C ASP A 44 30.84 6.61 -11.64
N VAL A 45 29.50 6.66 -11.69
CA VAL A 45 28.66 7.26 -10.65
C VAL A 45 27.63 6.23 -10.17
N VAL A 46 28.03 5.46 -9.14
CA VAL A 46 27.27 4.32 -8.61
C VAL A 46 26.29 4.64 -7.47
N TRP A 47 26.33 5.84 -6.88
CA TRP A 47 25.40 6.22 -5.80
C TRP A 47 23.90 6.08 -6.15
N PRO A 48 23.44 6.24 -7.41
CA PRO A 48 22.04 6.03 -7.74
C PRO A 48 21.57 4.58 -7.51
N MET A 49 22.48 3.60 -7.62
CA MET A 49 22.17 2.21 -7.27
C MET A 49 21.85 2.07 -5.78
N VAL A 50 22.60 2.77 -4.92
CA VAL A 50 22.37 2.77 -3.47
C VAL A 50 21.01 3.40 -3.15
N VAL A 51 20.66 4.49 -3.85
CA VAL A 51 19.34 5.12 -3.70
C VAL A 51 18.22 4.17 -4.11
N CYS A 52 18.35 3.45 -5.22
CA CYS A 52 17.37 2.45 -5.61
C CYS A 52 17.20 1.34 -4.56
N LEU A 53 18.29 0.88 -3.94
CA LEU A 53 18.22 -0.12 -2.86
C LEU A 53 17.51 0.42 -1.61
N VAL A 54 17.82 1.65 -1.20
CA VAL A 54 17.15 2.29 -0.05
C VAL A 54 15.68 2.51 -0.34
N VAL A 55 15.34 3.03 -1.52
CA VAL A 55 13.96 3.24 -1.93
C VAL A 55 13.20 1.91 -2.02
N GLY A 56 13.79 0.86 -2.59
CA GLY A 56 13.20 -0.48 -2.60
C GLY A 56 12.95 -1.04 -1.19
N THR A 57 13.87 -0.80 -0.26
CA THR A 57 13.70 -1.18 1.15
C THR A 57 12.57 -0.38 1.80
N LEU A 58 12.49 0.92 1.55
CA LEU A 58 11.41 1.77 2.07
C LEU A 58 10.04 1.35 1.53
N VAL A 59 9.95 0.99 0.25
CA VAL A 59 8.72 0.46 -0.35
C VAL A 59 8.24 -0.79 0.39
N TYR A 60 9.15 -1.65 0.85
CA TYR A 60 8.80 -2.82 1.66
C TYR A 60 8.36 -2.46 3.09
N LEU A 61 8.99 -1.47 3.72
CA LEU A 61 8.71 -1.09 5.11
C LEU A 61 7.47 -0.20 5.28
N VAL A 62 7.16 0.65 4.30
CA VAL A 62 6.02 1.59 4.34
C VAL A 62 4.67 0.88 4.64
N PRO A 63 4.32 -0.26 4.00
CA PRO A 63 3.11 -1.01 4.33
C PRO A 63 3.02 -1.45 5.80
N PHE A 64 4.17 -1.78 6.40
CA PHE A 64 4.27 -2.25 7.78
C PHE A 64 3.92 -1.14 8.77
N MET A 65 4.31 0.09 8.46
CA MET A 65 4.00 1.27 9.29
C MET A 65 2.60 1.82 9.06
N MET A 66 1.96 1.53 7.93
CA MET A 66 0.66 2.09 7.55
C MET A 66 -0.54 1.35 8.16
N GLY A 67 -0.33 0.44 9.11
CA GLY A 67 -1.40 -0.30 9.82
C GLY A 67 -2.13 -1.33 8.95
N ARG A 68 -1.62 -1.62 7.75
CA ARG A 68 -2.20 -2.67 6.88
C ARG A 68 -2.07 -4.08 7.47
N SER A 69 -1.24 -4.24 8.51
CA SER A 69 -1.12 -5.45 9.33
C SER A 69 -2.34 -5.74 10.20
N ASP A 70 -3.09 -4.71 10.61
CA ASP A 70 -4.17 -4.89 11.60
C ASP A 70 -5.35 -5.66 10.99
N THR A 71 -5.52 -5.56 9.67
CA THR A 71 -6.44 -6.42 8.89
C THR A 71 -6.17 -7.93 9.07
N THR A 72 -4.93 -8.35 9.34
CA THR A 72 -4.62 -9.77 9.58
C THR A 72 -4.99 -10.23 10.97
N VAL A 73 -5.00 -9.31 11.95
CA VAL A 73 -5.42 -9.59 13.32
C VAL A 73 -6.94 -9.76 13.36
N GLU A 74 -7.68 -8.85 12.72
CA GLU A 74 -9.14 -8.92 12.60
C GLU A 74 -9.63 -10.21 11.88
N LEU A 75 -8.91 -10.66 10.84
CA LEU A 75 -9.19 -11.91 10.14
C LEU A 75 -8.80 -13.17 10.93
N ALA A 76 -7.77 -13.09 11.78
CA ALA A 76 -7.31 -14.19 12.64
C ALA A 76 -8.17 -14.36 13.91
N GLU A 77 -8.78 -13.28 14.39
CA GLU A 77 -9.71 -13.26 15.53
C GLU A 77 -11.09 -13.83 15.18
N GLY A 78 -11.31 -14.25 13.93
CA GLY A 78 -12.55 -14.92 13.51
C GLY A 78 -13.73 -13.97 13.34
N GLN A 79 -13.51 -12.64 13.34
CA GLN A 79 -14.46 -11.69 12.80
C GLN A 79 -14.46 -11.79 11.27
N SER A 80 -15.02 -12.88 10.74
CA SER A 80 -15.61 -12.82 9.41
C SER A 80 -16.72 -11.79 9.51
N HIS A 81 -16.57 -10.67 8.82
CA HIS A 81 -17.56 -9.60 8.71
C HIS A 81 -18.88 -10.15 8.15
N ASN A 82 -19.65 -10.75 9.04
CA ASN A 82 -20.95 -11.36 8.82
C ASN A 82 -21.91 -10.65 9.76
N GLU A 83 -22.46 -9.52 9.31
CA GLU A 83 -23.78 -9.01 9.66
C GLU A 83 -24.22 -7.92 8.67
#